data_AF-A0A2V9HCS3-F1
#
_entry.id   AF-A0A2V9HCS3-F1
#
_cell.length_a   1.000
_cell.length_b   1.000
_cell.length_c   1.000
_cell.angle_alpha   90.00
_cell.angle_beta   90.00
_cell.angle_gamma   90.00
#
_symmetry.space_group_name_H-M   'P 1'
#
loop_
_entity.id
_entity.type
_entity.pdbx_description
1 polymer ?
#
loop_
_entity_poly.entity_id
_entity_poly.type
_entity_poly.pdbx_seq_one_letter_code
_entity_poly.pdbx_strand_id
1 'polypeptide(L)' 'REFVLLELLLLRAPELITRREIVEHVRDCPLDSETNLVEVYINRLRQKIDQDRSVKLIHTIRGVGYRLGTPGS' A
#
# COMPACT_ATOMS: atom_id res chain seq x y z
N ARG A 1 -2.69 7.80 8.76
CA ARG A 1 -3.34 7.15 7.59
C ARG A 1 -2.56 5.99 7.00
N GLU A 2 -1.24 5.88 7.19
CA GLU A 2 -0.51 4.66 6.80
C GLU A 2 -1.08 3.38 7.46
N PHE A 3 -1.62 3.47 8.68
CA PHE A 3 -2.34 2.37 9.33
C PHE A 3 -3.62 1.96 8.59
N VAL A 4 -4.39 2.93 8.06
CA VAL A 4 -5.60 2.66 7.26
C VAL A 4 -5.21 1.98 5.94
N LEU A 5 -4.11 2.42 5.31
CA LEU A 5 -3.57 1.75 4.13
C LEU A 5 -3.12 0.31 4.45
N LEU A 6 -2.45 0.10 5.58
CA LEU A 6 -2.05 -1.23 6.02
C LEU A 6 -3.26 -2.13 6.30
N GLU A 7 -4.28 -1.62 6.97
CA GLU A 7 -5.53 -2.33 7.24
C GLU A 7 -6.23 -2.75 5.93
N LEU A 8 -6.34 -1.84 4.96
CA LEU A 8 -6.87 -2.15 3.64
C LEU A 8 -6.06 -3.26 2.95
N LEU A 9 -4.73 -3.17 3.01
CA LEU A 9 -3.82 -4.17 2.46
C LEU A 9 -3.97 -5.53 3.15
N LEU A 10 -4.16 -5.56 4.46
CA LEU A 10 -4.38 -6.78 5.25
C LEU A 10 -5.73 -7.41 4.95
N LEU A 11 -6.79 -6.60 4.89
CA LEU A 11 -8.16 -7.07 4.65
C LEU A 11 -8.30 -7.73 3.28
N ARG A 12 -7.54 -7.26 2.30
CA ARG A 12 -7.57 -7.75 0.92
C ARG A 12 -6.44 -8.71 0.58
N ALA A 13 -5.49 -9.00 1.48
CA ALA A 13 -4.37 -9.86 1.15
C ALA A 13 -4.84 -11.28 0.75
N PRO A 14 -4.28 -11.90 -0.32
CA PRO A 14 -3.20 -11.44 -1.19
C PRO A 14 -3.69 -10.80 -2.51
N GLU A 15 -4.87 -10.21 -2.55
CA GLU A 15 -5.42 -9.56 -3.75
C GLU A 15 -4.66 -8.27 -4.11
N LEU A 16 -4.75 -7.91 -5.39
CA LEU A 16 -4.22 -6.65 -5.90
C LEU A 16 -5.19 -5.52 -5.59
N ILE A 17 -4.68 -4.47 -4.95
CA ILE A 17 -5.42 -3.24 -4.68
C ILE A 17 -4.88 -2.15 -5.59
N THR A 18 -5.75 -1.54 -6.39
CA THR A 18 -5.35 -0.48 -7.31
C THR A 18 -5.03 0.81 -6.55
N ARG A 19 -4.21 1.68 -7.16
CA ARG A 19 -3.97 3.03 -6.62
C ARG A 19 -5.28 3.80 -6.39
N ARG A 20 -6.24 3.65 -7.30
CA ARG A 20 -7.53 4.31 -7.22
C ARG A 20 -8.28 3.86 -5.96
N GLU A 21 -8.43 2.55 -5.75
CA GLU A 21 -9.11 2.02 -4.54
C GLU A 21 -8.46 2.52 -3.26
N ILE A 22 -7.12 2.58 -3.21
CA ILE A 22 -6.39 3.12 -2.06
C ILE A 22 -6.74 4.59 -1.82
N VAL A 23 -6.72 5.43 -2.86
CA VAL A 23 -7.07 6.85 -2.75
C VAL A 23 -8.52 7.02 -2.31
N GLU A 24 -9.43 6.21 -2.87
CA GLU A 24 -10.84 6.24 -2.51
C GLU A 24 -11.08 5.87 -1.04
N HIS A 25 -10.31 4.93 -0.49
CA HIS A 25 -10.43 4.43 0.88
C HIS A 25 -9.74 5.34 1.92
N VAL A 26 -8.70 6.08 1.54
CA VAL A 26 -7.91 6.95 2.43
C VAL A 26 -8.51 8.38 2.52
N ARG A 27 -9.69 8.60 1.93
CA ARG A 27 -10.30 9.92 1.73
C ARG A 27 -10.73 10.60 3.03
N ASP A 28 -9.88 11.57 3.42
CA ASP A 28 -10.17 12.79 4.19
C ASP A 28 -9.10 13.86 3.85
N CYS A 29 -8.47 13.83 2.67
CA CYS A 29 -7.49 14.84 2.26
C CYS A 29 -7.98 15.61 1.02
N PRO A 30 -7.78 16.94 0.95
CA PRO A 30 -8.16 17.73 -0.21
C PRO A 30 -7.48 17.22 -1.49
N LEU A 31 -8.29 16.98 -2.51
CA LEU A 31 -7.96 16.29 -3.77
C LEU A 31 -6.87 16.94 -4.64
N ASP A 32 -6.37 18.13 -4.30
CA ASP A 32 -5.59 18.95 -5.23
C ASP A 32 -4.06 18.87 -5.10
N SER A 33 -3.51 18.13 -4.11
CA SER A 33 -2.04 18.15 -3.85
C SER A 33 -1.36 16.78 -3.67
N GLU A 34 -2.05 15.66 -3.85
CA GLU A 34 -1.60 14.37 -3.28
C GLU A 34 -1.29 13.26 -4.29
N THR A 35 -0.82 13.61 -5.49
CA THR A 35 -0.47 12.64 -6.55
C THR A 35 0.53 11.55 -6.10
N ASN A 36 1.27 11.77 -5.01
CA ASN A 36 2.27 10.83 -4.49
C ASN A 36 2.04 10.36 -3.04
N LEU A 37 0.88 10.65 -2.42
CA LEU A 37 0.68 10.30 -1.00
C LEU A 37 0.67 8.78 -0.77
N VAL A 38 0.09 8.03 -1.70
CA VAL A 38 0.06 6.56 -1.64
C VAL A 38 1.48 6.02 -1.61
N GLU A 39 2.35 6.55 -2.46
CA GLU A 39 3.77 6.19 -2.51
C GLU A 39 4.48 6.51 -1.20
N VAL A 40 4.22 7.68 -0.61
CA VAL A 40 4.79 8.06 0.70
C VAL A 40 4.36 7.07 1.79
N TYR A 41 3.07 6.73 1.85
CA TYR A 41 2.58 5.78 2.85
C TYR A 41 3.10 4.35 2.62
N ILE A 42 3.15 3.88 1.38
CA ILE A 42 3.76 2.58 1.05
C ILE A 42 5.23 2.55 1.46
N ASN A 43 5.99 3.61 1.19
CA ASN A 43 7.39 3.68 1.58
C ASN A 43 7.57 3.64 3.10
N ARG A 44 6.74 4.37 3.85
CA ARG A 44 6.76 4.31 5.33
C ARG A 44 6.38 2.93 5.85
N LEU A 45 5.37 2.29 5.27
CA LEU A 45 4.99 0.93 5.66
C LEU A 45 6.13 -0.06 5.41
N ARG A 46 6.78 0.02 4.25
CA ARG A 46 7.96 -0.81 3.94
C ARG A 46 9.09 -0.61 4.94
N GLN A 47 9.39 0.64 5.32
CA GLN A 47 10.38 0.91 6.36
C GLN A 47 10.00 0.28 7.70
N LYS A 48 8.71 0.15 8.01
CA LYS A 48 8.26 -0.42 9.28
C LYS A 48 8.18 -1.95 9.29
N ILE A 49 7.67 -2.54 8.22
CA ILE A 49 7.32 -3.98 8.21
C ILE A 49 8.20 -4.83 7.30
N ASP A 50 8.86 -4.21 6.32
CA ASP A 50 9.72 -4.90 5.35
C ASP A 50 11.21 -4.61 5.61
N GLN A 51 11.56 -3.56 6.35
CA GLN A 51 12.95 -3.27 6.71
C GLN A 51 13.53 -4.41 7.55
N ASP A 52 14.76 -4.82 7.23
CA ASP A 52 15.51 -5.92 7.87
C ASP A 52 14.86 -7.32 7.80
N ARG A 53 13.79 -7.47 7.02
CA ARG A 53 13.16 -8.77 6.74
C ARG A 53 13.72 -9.36 5.45
N SER A 54 14.01 -10.66 5.47
CA SER A 54 14.42 -11.44 4.28
C SER A 54 13.29 -11.54 3.26
N VAL A 55 12.04 -11.63 3.74
CA VAL A 55 10.83 -11.67 2.91
C VAL A 55 10.15 -10.30 2.96
N LYS A 56 9.92 -9.71 1.78
CA LYS A 56 9.16 -8.46 1.63
C LYS A 56 7.69 -8.81 1.42
N LEU A 57 6.80 -8.18 2.18
CA LEU A 57 5.36 -8.42 2.14
C LEU A 57 4.64 -7.46 1.19
N ILE A 58 5.12 -6.21 1.05
CA ILE A 58 4.47 -5.21 0.21
C ILE A 58 5.07 -5.21 -1.20
N HIS A 59 4.31 -5.71 -2.16
CA HIS A 59 4.69 -5.80 -3.57
C HIS A 59 4.04 -4.69 -4.40
N THR A 60 4.83 -4.06 -5.27
CA THR A 60 4.32 -3.09 -6.25
C THR A 60 4.10 -3.78 -7.59
N ILE A 61 2.87 -3.70 -8.10
CA ILE A 61 2.52 -4.09 -9.47
C ILE A 61 2.52 -2.81 -10.30
N ARG A 62 3.59 -2.61 -11.08
CA ARG A 62 3.83 -1.38 -11.83
C ARG A 62 2.62 -1.04 -12.71
N GLY A 63 2.18 0.21 -12.64
CA GLY A 63 1.02 0.72 -13.40
C GLY A 63 -0.34 0.33 -12.86
N VAL A 64 -0.43 -0.57 -11.86
CA VAL A 64 -1.71 -1.06 -11.35
C VAL A 64 -1.92 -0.71 -9.89
N GLY A 65 -1.01 -1.11 -9.00
CA GLY A 65 -1.20 -0.91 -7.56
C GLY A 65 -0.28 -1.74 -6.68
N TYR A 66 -0.81 -2.19 -5.55
CA TYR A 66 -0.05 -2.85 -4.49
C TYR A 66 -0.74 -4.11 -3.99
N ARG A 67 0.06 -5.07 -3.56
CA ARG A 67 -0.38 -6.33 -2.96
C ARG A 67 0.40 -6.58 -1.68
N LEU A 68 -0.29 -7.08 -0.66
CA LEU A 68 0.34 -7.62 0.54
C LEU A 68 0.35 -9.14 0.47
N GLY A 69 1.50 -9.79 0.64
CA GLY A 69 1.60 -11.24 0.64
C GLY A 69 3.04 -11.71 0.52
N THR A 70 3.25 -13.02 0.59
CA THR A 70 4.57 -13.61 0.35
C THR A 70 4.86 -13.72 -1.15
N PRO A 71 6.12 -13.65 -1.59
CA PRO A 71 6.49 -14.04 -2.94
C PRO A 71 6.06 -15.50 -3.18
N GLY A 72 5.24 -15.75 -4.19
CA GLY A 72 4.81 -17.11 -4.56
C GLY A 72 3.51 -17.61 -3.94
N SER A 73 2.78 -16.78 -3.18
CA SER A 73 1.38 -17.00 -2.79
C SER A 73 0.39 -16.37 -3.76
#